data_AF-A0A4Z1CYW1-F1
#
_entry.id   AF-A0A4Z1CYW1-F1
#
_cell.length_a   1.000
_cell.length_b   1.000
_cell.length_c   1.000
_cell.angle_alpha   90.00
_cell.angle_beta   90.00
_cell.angle_gamma   90.00
#
_symmetry.space_group_name_H-M   'P 1'
#
loop_
_entity.id
_entity.type
_entity.pdbx_description
1 polymer ?
#
loop_
_entity_poly.entity_id
_entity_poly.type
_entity_poly.pdbx_seq_one_letter_code
_entity_poly.pdbx_strand_id
1 'polypeptide(L)'
;MVGFVGRADAPQVLADRLARRLADQMRLAGPVKDPVGWLIGVGLPQRQQCGDVRCDDRMLLDSGQDCPRCAEKQADRRDQRRAVAAAVDAAMPGASEAERRAATEKQLHQDVTARAWAKAHEWDHVRARQAATAQARAKAAAAQPDAEGPAAPVAPVVLPAPRPAAATPAPEVAGVDDDQELVIEDLTREQVLDWRTHAAHDHQIVHDHIARYGEHSAQRLFTRSFVATVQRLAGLGHLDLGYTPWRPA
;
A
#
# COMPACT_ATOMS: atom_id res chain seq x y z
N MET A 1 4.60 13.58 5.32
CA MET A 1 5.10 12.40 6.07
C MET A 1 6.58 12.26 5.76
N VAL A 2 7.44 12.42 6.77
CA VAL A 2 8.89 12.22 6.64
C VAL A 2 9.17 10.76 7.01
N GLY A 3 9.91 10.03 6.17
CA GLY A 3 10.32 8.65 6.46
C GLY A 3 11.32 8.59 7.62
N PHE A 4 11.53 7.41 8.20
CA PHE A 4 12.37 7.22 9.40
C PHE A 4 13.81 7.77 9.29
N VAL A 5 14.35 7.86 8.08
CA VAL A 5 15.76 8.22 7.82
C VAL A 5 15.90 9.53 7.05
N GLY A 6 14.85 10.36 7.01
CA GLY A 6 14.87 11.62 6.27
C GLY A 6 15.02 11.42 4.75
N ARG A 7 15.03 12.51 3.98
CA ARG A 7 15.20 12.44 2.51
C ARG A 7 16.66 12.27 2.08
N ALA A 8 17.60 12.76 2.88
CA ALA A 8 19.03 12.73 2.55
C ALA A 8 19.60 11.31 2.63
N ASP A 9 19.25 10.55 3.68
CA ASP A 9 19.85 9.24 3.92
C ASP A 9 19.03 8.08 3.31
N ALA A 10 17.78 8.33 2.92
CA ALA A 10 16.90 7.32 2.32
C ALA A 10 17.49 6.59 1.09
N PRO A 11 18.16 7.25 0.13
CA PRO A 11 18.80 6.57 -0.99
C PRO A 11 19.88 5.59 -0.55
N GLN A 12 20.73 5.97 0.41
CA GLN A 12 21.80 5.11 0.90
C GLN A 12 21.24 3.91 1.66
N VAL A 13 20.26 4.12 2.53
CA VAL A 13 19.60 3.04 3.27
C VAL A 13 18.94 2.03 2.33
N LEU A 14 18.33 2.50 1.23
CA LEU A 14 17.79 1.65 0.19
C LEU A 14 18.89 0.87 -0.54
N ALA A 15 19.98 1.52 -0.93
CA ALA A 15 21.11 0.89 -1.59
C ALA A 15 21.73 -0.22 -0.72
N ASP A 16 22.02 0.09 0.54
CA ASP A 16 22.58 -0.88 1.48
C ASP A 16 21.65 -2.07 1.69
N ARG A 17 20.34 -1.83 1.76
CA ARG A 17 19.32 -2.89 1.84
C ARG A 17 19.34 -3.79 0.61
N LEU A 18 19.36 -3.22 -0.59
CA LEU A 18 19.41 -4.00 -1.83
C LEU A 18 20.71 -4.80 -1.93
N ALA A 19 21.83 -4.20 -1.57
CA ALA A 19 23.14 -4.87 -1.55
C ALA A 19 23.14 -6.09 -0.62
N ARG A 20 22.63 -5.95 0.61
CA ARG A 20 22.52 -7.09 1.55
C ARG A 20 21.63 -8.20 1.00
N ARG A 21 20.46 -7.86 0.48
CA ARG A 21 19.52 -8.86 -0.08
C ARG A 21 20.09 -9.56 -1.30
N LEU A 22 20.83 -8.84 -2.13
CA LEU A 22 21.52 -9.42 -3.28
C LEU A 22 22.64 -10.37 -2.83
N ALA A 23 23.43 -9.98 -1.82
CA ALA A 23 24.46 -10.85 -1.25
C ALA A 23 23.86 -12.16 -0.68
N ASP A 24 22.74 -12.06 0.06
CA ASP A 24 22.03 -13.24 0.56
C ASP A 24 21.46 -14.10 -0.56
N GLN A 25 20.90 -13.49 -1.61
CA GLN A 25 20.41 -14.19 -2.79
C GLN A 25 21.54 -14.98 -3.46
N MET A 26 22.70 -14.36 -3.67
CA MET A 26 23.86 -15.04 -4.28
C MET A 26 24.35 -16.20 -3.43
N ARG A 27 24.31 -16.06 -2.10
CA ARG A 27 24.76 -17.08 -1.15
C ARG A 27 23.81 -18.27 -1.03
N LEU A 28 22.49 -18.04 -1.06
CA LEU A 28 21.48 -19.04 -0.71
C LEU A 28 20.72 -19.62 -1.91
N ALA A 29 20.51 -18.82 -2.95
CA ALA A 29 19.62 -19.16 -4.06
C ALA A 29 20.27 -19.03 -5.44
N GLY A 30 21.51 -18.53 -5.51
CA GLY A 30 22.25 -18.34 -6.75
C GLY A 30 21.81 -17.11 -7.56
N PRO A 31 22.24 -17.01 -8.83
CA PRO A 31 22.02 -15.83 -9.68
C PRO A 31 20.55 -15.41 -9.83
N VAL A 32 20.30 -14.10 -9.89
CA VAL A 32 18.96 -13.54 -10.15
C VAL A 32 18.63 -13.71 -11.63
N LYS A 33 17.61 -14.53 -11.93
CA LYS A 33 17.17 -14.81 -13.31
C LYS A 33 16.20 -13.77 -13.86
N ASP A 34 15.42 -13.14 -12.99
CA ASP A 34 14.48 -12.06 -13.31
C ASP A 34 14.77 -10.87 -12.36
N PRO A 35 15.57 -9.88 -12.80
CA PRO A 35 15.94 -8.75 -11.96
C PRO A 35 14.76 -7.88 -11.54
N VAL A 36 13.78 -7.69 -12.43
CA VAL A 36 12.61 -6.85 -12.16
C VAL A 36 11.68 -7.54 -11.18
N GLY A 37 11.35 -8.82 -11.43
CA GLY A 37 10.57 -9.63 -10.49
C GLY A 37 11.26 -9.77 -9.13
N TRP A 38 12.59 -9.88 -9.11
CA TRP A 38 13.35 -9.87 -7.87
C TRP A 38 13.25 -8.53 -7.14
N LEU A 39 13.39 -7.40 -7.81
CA LEU A 39 13.23 -6.09 -7.16
C LEU A 39 11.83 -5.93 -6.58
N ILE A 40 10.78 -6.26 -7.33
CA ILE A 40 9.39 -6.10 -6.90
C ILE A 40 9.01 -7.08 -5.79
N GLY A 41 9.40 -8.35 -5.89
CA GLY A 41 9.02 -9.38 -4.93
C GLY A 41 9.95 -9.51 -3.72
N VAL A 42 11.23 -9.15 -3.87
CA VAL A 42 12.28 -9.40 -2.88
C VAL A 42 13.03 -8.15 -2.48
N GLY A 43 13.50 -7.33 -3.41
CA GLY A 43 14.42 -6.22 -3.14
C GLY A 43 13.77 -5.00 -2.47
N LEU A 44 12.65 -4.54 -2.99
CA LEU A 44 11.98 -3.30 -2.58
C LEU A 44 11.01 -3.46 -1.40
N PRO A 45 10.22 -4.54 -1.26
CA PRO A 45 9.27 -4.67 -0.16
C PRO A 45 9.96 -4.61 1.20
N GLN A 46 9.42 -3.80 2.12
CA GLN A 46 9.88 -3.84 3.51
C GLN A 46 9.36 -5.11 4.19
N ARG A 47 10.24 -5.87 4.82
CA ARG A 47 9.94 -7.16 5.46
C ARG A 47 9.84 -6.97 6.97
N GLN A 48 8.70 -6.46 7.39
CA GLN A 48 8.37 -6.20 8.80
C GLN A 48 7.94 -7.50 9.51
N GLN A 49 8.86 -8.47 9.60
CA GLN A 49 8.65 -9.69 10.40
C GLN A 49 8.77 -9.41 11.92
N CYS A 50 9.43 -8.30 12.24
CA CYS A 50 9.48 -7.74 13.58
C CYS A 50 8.34 -6.75 13.77
N GLY A 51 7.80 -6.64 14.99
CA GLY A 51 6.78 -5.64 15.31
C GLY A 51 7.37 -4.25 15.60
N ASP A 52 8.69 -4.06 15.47
CA ASP A 52 9.30 -2.73 15.51
C ASP A 52 9.23 -2.14 14.10
N VAL A 53 8.51 -1.02 13.96
CA VAL A 53 8.30 -0.32 12.69
C VAL A 53 9.60 0.16 12.02
N ARG A 54 10.70 0.28 12.79
CA ARG A 54 12.01 0.66 12.29
C ARG A 54 12.82 -0.54 11.79
N CYS A 55 12.37 -1.77 12.04
CA CYS A 55 13.11 -2.97 11.68
C CYS A 55 12.76 -3.45 10.28
N ASP A 56 13.72 -3.43 9.37
CA ASP A 56 13.62 -4.15 8.09
C ASP A 56 14.63 -5.29 8.07
N ASP A 57 14.10 -6.51 7.94
CA ASP A 57 14.90 -7.73 7.78
C ASP A 57 16.05 -7.87 8.80
N ARG A 58 15.70 -7.69 10.09
CA ARG A 58 16.60 -7.77 11.26
C ARG A 58 17.57 -6.61 11.43
N MET A 59 17.50 -5.57 10.62
CA MET A 59 18.28 -4.35 10.84
C MET A 59 17.39 -3.14 11.02
N LEU A 60 17.84 -2.18 11.84
CA LEU A 60 17.14 -0.93 12.05
C LEU A 60 17.42 0.04 10.90
N LEU A 61 16.36 0.61 10.32
CA LEU A 61 16.45 1.51 9.17
C LEU A 61 17.12 2.85 9.52
N ASP A 62 16.98 3.31 10.76
CA ASP A 62 17.52 4.59 11.23
C ASP A 62 19.04 4.56 11.46
N SER A 63 19.56 3.40 11.88
CA SER A 63 20.94 3.25 12.37
C SER A 63 21.76 2.22 11.59
N GLY A 64 21.12 1.38 10.77
CA GLY A 64 21.77 0.26 10.07
C GLY A 64 22.28 -0.84 11.01
N GLN A 65 22.01 -0.76 12.30
CA GLN A 65 22.44 -1.73 13.31
C GLN A 65 21.53 -2.96 13.33
N ASP A 66 22.01 -4.06 13.92
CA ASP A 66 21.18 -5.22 14.21
C ASP A 66 20.00 -4.82 15.11
N CYS A 67 18.80 -5.30 14.76
CA CYS A 67 17.61 -5.07 15.55
C CYS A 67 17.64 -5.94 16.83
N PRO A 68 17.65 -5.34 18.03
CA PRO A 68 17.77 -6.08 19.28
C PRO A 68 16.60 -7.06 19.47
N ARG A 69 15.38 -6.66 19.10
CA ARG A 69 14.20 -7.56 19.13
C ARG A 69 14.35 -8.77 18.21
N CYS A 70 14.98 -8.60 17.05
CA CYS A 70 15.27 -9.73 16.16
C CYS A 70 16.38 -10.61 16.72
N ALA A 71 17.37 -10.04 17.41
CA ALA A 71 18.44 -10.79 18.07
C ALA A 71 17.90 -11.63 19.24
N GLU A 72 17.06 -11.03 20.10
CA GLU A 72 16.35 -11.71 21.19
C GLU A 72 15.50 -12.88 20.65
N LYS A 73 14.64 -12.63 19.67
CA LYS A 73 13.83 -13.70 19.03
C LYS A 73 14.69 -14.83 18.44
N GLN A 74 15.88 -14.52 17.94
CA GLN A 74 16.81 -15.54 17.44
C GLN A 74 17.45 -16.33 18.58
N ALA A 75 17.79 -15.66 19.69
CA ALA A 75 18.27 -16.32 20.91
C ALA A 75 17.20 -17.28 21.45
N ASP A 76 15.95 -16.82 21.60
CA ASP A 76 14.83 -17.64 22.07
C ASP A 76 14.63 -18.89 21.19
N ARG A 77 14.71 -18.73 19.86
CA ARG A 77 14.60 -19.87 18.93
C ARG A 77 15.76 -20.85 19.07
N ARG A 78 16.98 -20.36 19.35
CA ARG A 78 18.14 -21.23 19.61
C ARG A 78 17.98 -21.97 20.93
N ASP A 79 17.51 -21.29 21.97
CA ASP A 79 17.22 -21.89 23.27
C ASP A 79 16.14 -22.96 23.17
N GLN A 80 15.06 -22.68 22.45
CA GLN A 80 14.01 -23.67 22.21
C GLN A 80 14.56 -24.91 21.50
N ARG A 81 15.37 -24.74 20.44
CA ARG A 81 15.96 -25.88 19.72
C ARG A 81 16.86 -26.71 20.62
N ARG A 82 17.68 -26.06 21.46
CA ARG A 82 18.54 -26.74 22.44
C ARG A 82 17.71 -27.50 23.48
N ALA A 83 16.64 -26.89 23.99
CA ALA A 83 15.75 -27.52 24.96
C ALA A 83 15.06 -28.76 24.36
N VAL A 84 14.57 -28.68 23.12
CA VAL A 84 13.95 -29.83 22.43
C VAL A 84 14.98 -30.93 22.19
N ALA A 85 16.19 -30.60 21.71
CA ALA A 85 17.25 -31.59 21.51
C ALA A 85 17.61 -32.30 22.83
N ALA A 86 17.80 -31.55 23.91
CA ALA A 86 18.09 -32.11 25.23
C ALA A 86 16.95 -33.01 25.76
N ALA A 87 15.70 -32.64 25.51
CA ALA A 87 14.55 -33.46 25.88
C ALA A 87 14.50 -34.78 25.08
N VAL A 88 14.80 -34.74 23.79
CA VAL A 88 14.90 -35.94 22.93
C VAL A 88 16.06 -36.82 23.37
N ASP A 89 17.23 -36.24 23.67
CA ASP A 89 18.39 -36.98 24.19
C ASP A 89 18.06 -37.70 25.49
N ALA A 90 17.36 -37.04 26.43
CA ALA A 90 16.92 -37.65 27.67
C ALA A 90 15.86 -38.76 27.46
N ALA A 91 14.97 -38.60 26.48
CA ALA A 91 13.92 -39.57 26.18
C ALA A 91 14.42 -40.80 25.39
N MET A 92 15.57 -40.68 24.69
CA MET A 92 16.09 -41.71 23.78
C MET A 92 17.57 -42.07 24.08
N PRO A 93 17.91 -42.51 25.31
CA PRO A 93 19.31 -42.70 25.72
C PRO A 93 20.05 -43.79 24.93
N GLY A 94 19.34 -44.78 24.37
CA GLY A 94 19.91 -45.87 23.56
C GLY A 94 19.90 -45.64 22.06
N ALA A 95 19.33 -44.54 21.58
CA ALA A 95 19.26 -44.26 20.15
C ALA A 95 20.61 -43.78 19.60
N SER A 96 20.82 -43.92 18.30
CA SER A 96 21.94 -43.29 17.60
C SER A 96 21.75 -41.78 17.49
N GLU A 97 22.83 -41.04 17.23
CA GLU A 97 22.77 -39.59 17.02
C GLU A 97 21.84 -39.22 15.84
N ALA A 98 21.86 -40.00 14.76
CA ALA A 98 21.01 -39.76 13.60
C ALA A 98 19.52 -39.90 13.94
N GLU A 99 19.15 -40.91 14.74
CA GLU A 99 17.78 -41.11 15.20
C GLU A 99 17.33 -39.97 16.13
N ARG A 100 18.18 -39.53 17.05
CA ARG A 100 17.88 -38.39 17.94
C ARG A 100 17.74 -37.08 17.17
N ARG A 101 18.57 -36.86 16.14
CA ARG A 101 18.46 -35.70 15.25
C ARG A 101 17.14 -35.69 14.48
N ALA A 102 16.78 -36.82 13.87
CA ALA A 102 15.51 -36.97 13.15
C ALA A 102 14.30 -36.78 14.09
N ALA A 103 14.37 -37.30 15.31
CA ALA A 103 13.33 -37.10 16.33
C ALA A 103 13.22 -35.62 16.75
N THR A 104 14.35 -34.93 16.95
CA THR A 104 14.39 -33.49 17.26
C THR A 104 13.77 -32.66 16.13
N GLU A 105 14.13 -32.92 14.88
CA GLU A 105 13.56 -32.23 13.72
C GLU A 105 12.05 -32.45 13.60
N LYS A 106 11.60 -33.70 13.78
CA LYS A 106 10.18 -34.05 13.80
C LYS A 106 9.43 -33.30 14.90
N GLN A 107 9.95 -33.27 16.11
CA GLN A 107 9.32 -32.57 17.23
C GLN A 107 9.27 -31.05 17.01
N LEU A 108 10.37 -30.44 16.54
CA LEU A 108 10.37 -29.02 16.18
C LEU A 108 9.34 -28.69 15.09
N HIS A 109 9.21 -29.56 14.08
CA HIS A 109 8.21 -29.39 13.03
C HIS A 109 6.77 -29.49 13.57
N GLN A 110 6.51 -30.44 14.46
CA GLN A 110 5.22 -30.59 15.13
C GLN A 110 4.87 -29.37 15.97
N ASP A 111 5.82 -28.85 16.76
CA ASP A 111 5.63 -27.65 17.59
C ASP A 111 5.30 -26.41 16.75
N VAL A 112 6.03 -26.20 15.65
CA VAL A 112 5.79 -25.07 14.74
C VAL A 112 4.42 -25.19 14.07
N THR A 113 4.05 -26.39 13.63
CA THR A 113 2.75 -26.66 13.00
C THR A 113 1.61 -26.43 14.00
N ALA A 114 1.71 -26.97 15.21
CA ALA A 114 0.71 -26.80 16.26
C ALA A 114 0.50 -25.32 16.61
N ARG A 115 1.59 -24.55 16.75
CA ARG A 115 1.52 -23.10 16.98
C ARG A 115 0.87 -22.34 15.83
N ALA A 116 1.16 -22.71 14.59
CA ALA A 116 0.55 -22.09 13.41
C ALA A 116 -0.97 -22.32 13.39
N TRP A 117 -1.42 -23.54 13.71
CA TRP A 117 -2.83 -23.90 13.78
C TRP A 117 -3.56 -23.17 14.91
N ALA A 118 -2.95 -23.13 16.12
CA ALA A 118 -3.51 -22.40 17.25
C ALA A 118 -3.69 -20.90 16.93
N LYS A 119 -2.69 -20.29 16.28
CA LYS A 119 -2.75 -18.89 15.87
C LYS A 119 -3.82 -18.65 14.80
N ALA A 120 -3.94 -19.53 13.81
CA ALA A 120 -4.98 -19.42 12.79
C ALA A 120 -6.38 -19.46 13.41
N HIS A 121 -6.60 -20.42 14.33
CA HIS A 121 -7.85 -20.53 15.07
C HIS A 121 -8.15 -19.28 15.91
N GLU A 122 -7.14 -18.73 16.60
CA GLU A 122 -7.31 -17.46 17.33
C GLU A 122 -7.74 -16.31 16.40
N TRP A 123 -7.14 -16.18 15.21
CA TRP A 123 -7.55 -15.17 14.23
C TRP A 123 -8.96 -15.39 13.70
N ASP A 124 -9.40 -16.64 13.53
CA ASP A 124 -10.78 -16.95 13.15
C ASP A 124 -11.76 -16.45 14.20
N HIS A 125 -11.47 -16.68 15.49
CA HIS A 125 -12.28 -16.14 16.61
C HIS A 125 -12.32 -14.62 16.62
N VAL A 126 -11.17 -13.96 16.43
CA VAL A 126 -11.09 -12.50 16.37
C VAL A 126 -11.93 -11.96 15.21
N ARG A 127 -11.82 -12.57 14.02
CA ARG A 127 -12.61 -12.17 12.84
C ARG A 127 -14.11 -12.39 13.05
N ALA A 128 -14.50 -13.52 13.63
CA ALA A 128 -15.90 -13.80 13.95
C ALA A 128 -16.46 -12.75 14.93
N ARG A 129 -15.69 -12.38 15.97
CA ARG A 129 -16.08 -11.34 16.93
C ARG A 129 -16.20 -9.96 16.27
N GLN A 130 -15.27 -9.61 15.39
CA GLN A 130 -15.32 -8.36 14.63
C GLN A 130 -16.54 -8.32 13.70
N ALA A 131 -16.83 -9.42 13.00
CA ALA A 131 -17.99 -9.54 12.13
C ALA A 131 -19.30 -9.42 12.93
N ALA A 132 -19.41 -10.09 14.08
CA ALA A 132 -20.57 -9.98 14.97
C ALA A 132 -20.76 -8.55 15.49
N THR A 133 -19.67 -7.88 15.88
CA THR A 133 -19.70 -6.48 16.32
C THR A 133 -20.13 -5.53 15.19
N ALA A 134 -19.62 -5.73 13.98
CA ALA A 134 -20.00 -4.95 12.81
C ALA A 134 -21.48 -5.17 12.44
N GLN A 135 -21.96 -6.41 12.50
CA GLN A 135 -23.35 -6.75 12.25
C GLN A 135 -24.29 -6.14 13.30
N ALA A 136 -23.90 -6.15 14.58
CA ALA A 136 -24.66 -5.51 15.65
C ALA A 136 -24.76 -3.99 15.43
N ARG A 137 -23.65 -3.33 15.04
CA ARG A 137 -23.64 -1.90 14.69
C ARG A 137 -24.53 -1.59 13.48
N ALA A 138 -24.47 -2.42 12.43
CA ALA A 138 -25.31 -2.25 11.25
C ALA A 138 -26.80 -2.41 11.59
N LYS A 139 -27.16 -3.40 12.41
CA LYS A 139 -28.54 -3.60 12.89
C LYS A 139 -29.03 -2.43 13.74
N ALA A 140 -28.18 -1.89 14.63
CA ALA A 140 -28.53 -0.75 15.46
C ALA A 140 -28.75 0.52 14.61
N ALA A 141 -27.90 0.77 13.61
CA ALA A 141 -28.07 1.89 12.68
C ALA A 141 -29.37 1.75 11.85
N ALA A 142 -29.71 0.54 11.40
CA ALA A 142 -30.95 0.29 10.65
C ALA A 142 -32.22 0.36 11.53
N ALA A 143 -32.09 0.19 12.85
CA ALA A 143 -33.19 0.24 13.80
C ALA A 143 -33.41 1.63 14.41
N GLN A 144 -32.59 2.64 14.07
CA GLN A 144 -32.90 4.02 14.43
C GLN A 144 -34.09 4.47 13.58
N PRO A 145 -35.28 4.70 14.17
CA PRO A 145 -36.37 5.32 13.44
C PRO A 145 -35.95 6.74 13.04
N ASP A 146 -36.42 7.21 11.89
CA ASP A 146 -36.38 8.63 11.50
C ASP A 146 -37.16 9.44 12.55
N ALA A 147 -36.49 9.80 13.65
CA ALA A 147 -36.98 10.78 14.60
C ALA A 147 -36.70 12.19 14.04
N GLU A 148 -37.14 12.42 12.80
CA GLU A 148 -37.31 13.73 12.21
C GLU A 148 -38.82 14.05 12.27
N GLY A 149 -39.33 14.28 13.48
CA GLY A 149 -40.48 15.16 13.58
C GLY A 149 -40.05 16.53 13.05
N PRO A 150 -40.85 17.24 12.23
CA PRO A 150 -40.41 18.49 11.64
C PRO A 150 -40.09 19.49 12.75
N ALA A 151 -38.80 19.70 13.01
CA ALA A 151 -38.34 20.86 13.74
C ALA A 151 -38.76 22.06 12.90
N ALA A 152 -39.65 22.88 13.48
CA ALA A 152 -40.14 24.10 12.85
C ALA A 152 -38.96 24.91 12.30
N PRO A 153 -39.03 25.42 11.05
CA PRO A 153 -37.96 26.20 10.47
C PRO A 153 -37.76 27.47 11.31
N VAL A 154 -36.66 27.53 12.06
CA VAL A 154 -36.17 28.80 12.58
C VAL A 154 -35.74 29.64 11.38
N ALA A 155 -36.42 30.77 11.21
CA ALA A 155 -36.32 31.63 10.06
C ALA A 155 -34.87 32.07 9.79
N PRO A 156 -34.39 32.02 8.53
CA PRO A 156 -33.13 32.64 8.17
C PRO A 156 -33.28 34.16 8.26
N VAL A 157 -32.39 34.79 9.05
CA VAL A 157 -32.23 36.25 9.07
C VAL A 157 -31.76 36.69 7.68
N VAL A 158 -32.64 37.40 6.98
CA VAL A 158 -32.38 38.05 5.69
C VAL A 158 -31.50 39.29 5.94
N LEU A 159 -30.33 39.33 5.31
CA LEU A 159 -29.64 40.59 5.01
C LEU A 159 -29.78 40.88 3.50
N PRO A 160 -30.11 42.12 3.10
CA PRO A 160 -30.52 42.44 1.74
C PRO A 160 -29.33 42.51 0.77
N ALA A 161 -29.54 41.98 -0.43
CA ALA A 161 -28.70 42.21 -1.59
C ALA A 161 -29.07 43.54 -2.28
N PRO A 162 -28.11 44.25 -2.91
CA PRO A 162 -28.41 45.18 -3.98
C PRO A 162 -28.20 44.52 -5.36
N ARG A 163 -29.12 44.79 -6.29
CA ARG A 163 -29.08 44.52 -7.74
C ARG A 163 -29.88 45.63 -8.45
N PRO A 164 -29.82 45.82 -9.78
CA PRO A 164 -28.75 45.55 -10.78
C PRO A 164 -28.64 46.68 -11.85
N ALA A 165 -27.78 46.52 -12.86
CA ALA A 165 -27.94 47.00 -14.26
C ALA A 165 -26.75 46.47 -15.10
N ALA A 166 -26.78 46.18 -16.41
CA ALA A 166 -27.81 45.85 -17.40
C ALA A 166 -27.06 45.26 -18.64
N ALA A 167 -27.77 44.40 -19.38
CA ALA A 167 -27.60 43.82 -20.73
C ALA A 167 -26.32 43.96 -21.61
N THR A 168 -26.06 42.81 -22.27
CA THR A 168 -25.36 42.40 -23.52
C THR A 168 -25.39 43.36 -24.74
N PRO A 169 -24.59 43.17 -25.84
CA PRO A 169 -24.33 41.91 -26.57
C PRO A 169 -22.91 41.67 -27.18
N ALA A 170 -22.76 40.49 -27.80
CA ALA A 170 -21.58 39.93 -28.49
C ALA A 170 -21.21 40.63 -29.82
N PRO A 171 -20.05 40.26 -30.40
CA PRO A 171 -20.08 39.78 -31.79
C PRO A 171 -19.19 38.55 -32.09
N GLU A 172 -19.57 37.88 -33.18
CA GLU A 172 -18.92 36.75 -33.86
C GLU A 172 -17.60 37.12 -34.54
N VAL A 173 -16.68 36.16 -34.71
CA VAL A 173 -16.02 35.83 -36.00
C VAL A 173 -15.40 34.41 -35.98
N ALA A 174 -15.37 33.84 -37.17
CA ALA A 174 -15.02 32.47 -37.55
C ALA A 174 -13.57 32.02 -37.31
N GLY A 175 -13.41 30.69 -37.20
CA GLY A 175 -12.15 29.97 -37.40
C GLY A 175 -12.34 28.49 -37.08
N VAL A 176 -12.28 27.63 -38.10
CA VAL A 176 -12.29 26.15 -37.95
C VAL A 176 -10.85 25.70 -37.70
N ASP A 177 -10.55 25.11 -36.53
CA ASP A 177 -9.76 23.87 -36.37
C ASP A 177 -9.61 23.47 -34.88
N ASP A 178 -9.94 22.22 -34.57
CA ASP A 178 -9.46 21.34 -33.47
C ASP A 178 -9.30 21.84 -32.00
N ASP A 179 -10.16 22.75 -31.52
CA ASP A 179 -10.32 23.00 -30.07
C ASP A 179 -11.79 22.80 -29.65
N GLN A 180 -12.23 21.55 -29.50
CA GLN A 180 -13.46 21.29 -28.73
C GLN A 180 -13.18 21.58 -27.26
N GLU A 181 -13.72 22.69 -26.76
CA GLU A 181 -13.82 22.99 -25.34
C GLU A 181 -14.50 21.81 -24.65
N LEU A 182 -13.72 21.04 -23.88
CA LEU A 182 -14.19 19.81 -23.27
C LEU A 182 -15.06 20.14 -22.06
N VAL A 183 -16.35 20.37 -22.31
CA VAL A 183 -17.37 20.59 -21.28
C VAL A 183 -17.67 19.25 -20.61
N ILE A 184 -17.21 19.10 -19.36
CA ILE A 184 -17.32 17.82 -18.61
C ILE A 184 -18.79 17.38 -18.47
N GLU A 185 -19.72 18.33 -18.44
CA GLU A 185 -21.17 18.11 -18.36
C GLU A 185 -21.76 17.41 -19.58
N ASP A 186 -21.11 17.49 -20.74
CA ASP A 186 -21.59 16.93 -22.02
C ASP A 186 -20.98 15.55 -22.33
N LEU A 187 -20.06 15.07 -21.50
CA LEU A 187 -19.46 13.76 -21.66
C LEU A 187 -20.44 12.66 -21.27
N THR A 188 -20.56 11.64 -22.12
CA THR A 188 -21.24 10.41 -21.74
C THR A 188 -20.44 9.67 -20.66
N ARG A 189 -21.13 8.80 -19.92
CA ARG A 189 -20.48 7.96 -18.91
C ARG A 189 -19.36 7.11 -19.51
N GLU A 190 -19.57 6.61 -20.71
CA GLU A 190 -18.62 5.78 -21.46
C GLU A 190 -17.37 6.59 -21.82
N GLN A 191 -17.53 7.84 -22.25
CA GLN A 191 -16.42 8.74 -22.54
C GLN A 191 -15.61 9.08 -21.29
N VAL A 192 -16.28 9.36 -20.15
CA VAL A 192 -15.57 9.60 -18.87
C VAL A 192 -14.73 8.37 -18.46
N LEU A 193 -15.26 7.17 -18.66
CA LEU A 193 -14.53 5.93 -18.38
C LEU A 193 -13.36 5.73 -19.33
N ASP A 194 -13.53 6.05 -20.60
CA ASP A 194 -12.48 5.97 -21.61
C ASP A 194 -11.32 6.93 -21.29
N TRP A 195 -11.63 8.20 -20.97
CA TRP A 195 -10.65 9.18 -20.51
C TRP A 195 -9.89 8.71 -19.28
N ARG A 196 -10.57 8.12 -18.29
CA ARG A 196 -9.92 7.57 -17.09
C ARG A 196 -9.03 6.37 -17.40
N THR A 197 -9.46 5.53 -18.33
CA THR A 197 -8.69 4.36 -18.76
C THR A 197 -7.42 4.81 -19.46
N HIS A 198 -7.52 5.74 -20.41
CA HIS A 198 -6.35 6.31 -21.08
C HIS A 198 -5.41 7.02 -20.10
N ALA A 199 -5.96 7.86 -19.21
CA ALA A 199 -5.16 8.56 -18.20
C ALA A 199 -4.45 7.63 -17.20
N ALA A 200 -4.98 6.43 -16.95
CA ALA A 200 -4.31 5.42 -16.12
C ALA A 200 -3.09 4.77 -16.80
N HIS A 201 -3.05 4.78 -18.14
CA HIS A 201 -1.92 4.27 -18.93
C HIS A 201 -0.93 5.37 -19.30
N ASP A 202 -1.44 6.58 -19.56
CA ASP A 202 -0.64 7.75 -19.88
C ASP A 202 -1.00 8.93 -18.97
N HIS A 203 -0.12 9.19 -18.00
CA HIS A 203 -0.30 10.29 -17.05
C HIS A 203 -0.11 11.67 -17.67
N GLN A 204 0.47 11.80 -18.87
CA GLN A 204 0.59 13.09 -19.58
C GLN A 204 -0.78 13.67 -19.90
N ILE A 205 -1.77 12.82 -20.19
CA ILE A 205 -3.15 13.23 -20.44
C ILE A 205 -3.72 14.07 -19.28
N VAL A 206 -3.37 13.73 -18.03
CA VAL A 206 -3.81 14.51 -16.86
C VAL A 206 -3.07 15.85 -16.78
N HIS A 207 -1.78 15.87 -17.10
CA HIS A 207 -0.98 17.11 -17.11
C HIS A 207 -1.46 18.07 -18.20
N ASP A 208 -1.71 17.58 -19.40
CA ASP A 208 -2.24 18.34 -20.52
C ASP A 208 -3.64 18.87 -20.21
N HIS A 209 -4.50 18.05 -19.58
CA HIS A 209 -5.83 18.49 -19.16
C HIS A 209 -5.77 19.58 -18.08
N ILE A 210 -4.86 19.47 -17.11
CA ILE A 210 -4.65 20.52 -16.10
C ILE A 210 -4.13 21.80 -16.75
N ALA A 211 -3.20 21.70 -17.70
CA ALA A 211 -2.64 22.85 -18.40
C ALA A 211 -3.69 23.57 -19.26
N ARG A 212 -4.58 22.82 -19.91
CA ARG A 212 -5.62 23.35 -20.82
C ARG A 212 -6.89 23.81 -20.11
N TYR A 213 -7.37 23.08 -19.10
CA TYR A 213 -8.67 23.30 -18.47
C TYR A 213 -8.63 23.55 -16.95
N GLY A 214 -7.44 23.51 -16.35
CA GLY A 214 -7.23 23.76 -14.93
C GLY A 214 -7.45 22.54 -14.03
N GLU A 215 -6.88 22.60 -12.83
CA GLU A 215 -6.85 21.47 -11.89
C GLU A 215 -8.25 21.08 -11.41
N HIS A 216 -9.14 22.05 -11.18
CA HIS A 216 -10.50 21.77 -10.73
C HIS A 216 -11.30 20.95 -11.75
N SER A 217 -11.09 21.21 -13.05
CA SER A 217 -11.65 20.43 -14.15
C SER A 217 -11.11 19.00 -14.15
N ALA A 218 -9.78 18.84 -14.05
CA ALA A 218 -9.14 17.53 -13.97
C ALA A 218 -9.62 16.70 -12.75
N GLN A 219 -9.81 17.33 -11.59
CA GLN A 219 -10.30 16.67 -10.39
C GLN A 219 -11.73 16.12 -10.56
N ARG A 220 -12.58 16.78 -11.34
CA ARG A 220 -13.93 16.31 -11.67
C ARG A 220 -13.89 15.14 -12.63
N LEU A 221 -13.05 15.20 -13.67
CA LEU A 221 -12.94 14.15 -14.68
C LEU A 221 -12.26 12.89 -14.12
N PHE A 222 -11.08 13.03 -13.50
CA PHE A 222 -10.23 11.90 -13.11
C PHE A 222 -10.26 11.53 -11.63
N THR A 223 -11.04 12.25 -10.80
CA THR A 223 -11.05 12.19 -9.32
C THR A 223 -9.88 12.92 -8.65
N ARG A 224 -10.16 13.54 -7.49
CA ARG A 224 -9.17 14.29 -6.70
C ARG A 224 -7.96 13.45 -6.28
N SER A 225 -8.18 12.19 -5.87
CA SER A 225 -7.11 11.30 -5.42
C SER A 225 -6.16 10.91 -6.53
N PHE A 226 -6.68 10.70 -7.74
CA PHE A 226 -5.87 10.34 -8.91
C PHE A 226 -5.02 11.53 -9.39
N VAL A 227 -5.60 12.72 -9.52
CA VAL A 227 -4.86 13.96 -9.87
C VAL A 227 -3.73 14.22 -8.88
N ALA A 228 -4.01 14.11 -7.58
CA ALA A 228 -2.99 14.28 -6.53
C ALA A 228 -1.88 13.20 -6.56
N THR A 229 -2.19 12.01 -7.09
CA THR A 229 -1.20 10.93 -7.28
C THR A 229 -0.31 11.23 -8.48
N VAL A 230 -0.89 11.63 -9.61
CA VAL A 230 -0.17 11.96 -10.84
C VAL A 230 0.74 13.18 -10.65
N GLN A 231 0.25 14.27 -10.07
CA GLN A 231 1.06 15.45 -9.75
C GLN A 231 2.22 15.13 -8.79
N ARG A 232 1.99 14.23 -7.82
CA ARG A 232 3.05 13.75 -6.92
C ARG A 232 4.12 12.96 -7.68
N LEU A 233 3.73 12.14 -8.65
CA LEU A 233 4.66 11.38 -9.49
C LEU A 233 5.49 12.31 -10.40
N ALA A 234 4.90 13.35 -10.97
CA ALA A 234 5.62 14.35 -11.76
C ALA A 234 6.65 15.14 -10.92
N GLY A 235 6.30 15.47 -9.66
CA GLY A 235 7.22 16.08 -8.70
C GLY A 235 8.41 15.20 -8.29
N LEU A 236 8.46 13.93 -8.73
CA LEU A 236 9.60 13.04 -8.54
C LEU A 236 10.64 13.15 -9.67
N GLY A 237 10.43 13.92 -10.74
CA GLY A 237 11.42 14.59 -11.59
C GLY A 237 12.69 13.90 -12.13
N HIS A 238 12.99 12.62 -11.85
CA HIS A 238 14.25 11.98 -12.28
C HIS A 238 14.21 10.45 -12.41
N LEU A 239 13.01 9.86 -12.44
CA LEU A 239 12.84 8.48 -12.91
C LEU A 239 12.08 8.55 -14.24
N ASP A 240 12.71 9.16 -15.23
CA ASP A 240 12.34 8.96 -16.63
C ASP A 240 12.77 7.54 -17.02
N LEU A 241 11.95 6.56 -16.66
CA LEU A 241 11.97 5.26 -17.31
C LEU A 241 11.29 5.48 -18.66
N GLY A 242 12.07 5.98 -19.61
CA GLY A 242 11.66 6.21 -20.99
C GLY A 242 10.78 5.05 -21.45
N TYR A 243 9.53 5.39 -21.73
CA TYR A 243 8.49 4.47 -22.17
C TYR A 243 8.94 3.89 -23.51
N THR A 244 9.59 2.72 -23.52
CA THR A 244 9.76 1.95 -24.76
C THR A 244 8.43 1.23 -25.02
N PRO A 245 7.65 1.62 -26.05
CA PRO A 245 6.44 0.90 -26.38
C PRO A 245 6.82 -0.50 -26.88
N TRP A 246 6.52 -1.50 -26.06
CA TRP A 246 6.51 -2.89 -26.48
C TRP A 246 5.54 -3.04 -27.66
N ARG A 247 6.08 -3.26 -28.86
CA ARG A 247 5.29 -3.84 -29.96
C ARG A 247 5.26 -5.36 -29.79
N PRO A 248 4.10 -6.01 -29.92
CA PRO A 248 4.04 -7.45 -30.07
C PRO A 248 4.55 -7.86 -31.45
N ALA A 249 5.31 -8.96 -31.51
CA ALA A 249 5.58 -9.73 -32.72
C ALA A 249 4.47 -10.77 -32.94
#